data_AF-A0A8S8Z0H5-F1
#
_entry.id   AF-A0A8S8Z0H5-F1
#
_cell.length_a   1.000
_cell.length_b   1.000
_cell.length_c   1.000
_cell.angle_alpha   90.00
_cell.angle_beta   90.00
_cell.angle_gamma   90.00
#
_symmetry.space_group_name_H-M   'P 1'
#
loop_
_entity.id
_entity.type
_entity.pdbx_description
1 polymer ?
#
loop_
_entity_poly.entity_id
_entity_poly.type
_entity_poly.pdbx_seq_one_letter_code
_entity_poly.pdbx_strand_id
1 'polypeptide(L)'
;MDLANEYLIDKKYDCSIMFPQDIPIMKPSDIDNIFCFFKSETGVLIVPSRQFNGTNALLPSPVGVMNTQYDRGSYRYQLDAAKAVTKNTSIALIRRIMLDIDDLSDLSLMLNQNEKPDFCKQIIDLQKA
;
A
#
# COMPACT_ATOMS: atom_id res chain seq x y z
N MET A 1 -3.67 15.04 -4.52
CA MET A 1 -3.27 14.47 -3.21
C MET A 1 -2.89 15.53 -2.20
N ASP A 2 -2.42 16.69 -2.67
CA ASP A 2 -2.08 17.82 -1.81
C ASP A 2 -3.25 18.20 -0.88
N LEU A 3 -4.49 18.20 -1.37
CA LEU A 3 -5.68 18.43 -0.52
C LEU A 3 -5.80 17.44 0.66
N ALA A 4 -5.52 16.17 0.45
CA ALA A 4 -5.61 15.16 1.52
C ALA A 4 -4.48 15.37 2.54
N ASN A 5 -3.25 15.62 2.08
CA ASN A 5 -2.12 15.91 2.95
C ASN A 5 -2.34 17.21 3.73
N GLU A 6 -2.78 18.28 3.09
CA GLU A 6 -3.13 19.56 3.72
C GLU A 6 -4.19 19.36 4.81
N TYR A 7 -5.25 18.61 4.51
CA TYR A 7 -6.27 18.27 5.50
C TYR A 7 -5.70 17.51 6.70
N LEU A 8 -4.87 16.50 6.45
CA LEU A 8 -4.28 15.69 7.52
C LEU A 8 -3.32 16.49 8.40
N ILE A 9 -2.54 17.39 7.79
CA ILE A 9 -1.65 18.34 8.49
C ILE A 9 -2.48 19.34 9.31
N ASP A 10 -3.53 19.94 8.74
CA ASP A 10 -4.44 20.86 9.44
C ASP A 10 -5.08 20.20 10.67
N LYS A 11 -5.50 18.94 10.53
CA LYS A 11 -6.06 18.14 11.63
C LYS A 11 -5.03 17.59 12.60
N LYS A 12 -3.73 17.81 12.36
CA LYS A 12 -2.61 17.37 13.22
C LYS A 12 -2.60 15.85 13.45
N TYR A 13 -2.92 15.07 12.42
CA TYR A 13 -2.70 13.63 12.47
C TYR A 13 -1.20 13.32 12.42
N ASP A 14 -0.79 12.30 13.17
CA ASP A 14 0.63 11.95 13.29
C ASP A 14 1.17 11.36 11.98
N CYS A 15 0.43 10.45 11.35
CA CYS A 15 0.84 9.78 10.12
C CYS A 15 -0.33 9.62 9.15
N SER A 16 -0.01 9.28 7.90
CA SER A 16 -1.00 8.87 6.90
C SER A 16 -0.64 7.49 6.36
N ILE A 17 -1.64 6.74 5.90
CA ILE A 17 -1.42 5.51 5.14
C ILE A 17 -2.25 5.60 3.87
N MET A 18 -1.60 5.23 2.78
CA MET A 18 -2.15 5.27 1.44
C MET A 18 -2.24 3.86 0.88
N PHE A 19 -3.37 3.55 0.26
CA PHE A 19 -3.63 2.28 -0.42
C PHE A 19 -4.25 2.54 -1.79
N PRO A 20 -3.95 1.73 -2.82
CA PRO A 20 -4.73 1.72 -4.05
C PRO A 20 -6.08 1.02 -3.80
N GLN A 21 -7.00 1.13 -4.75
CA GLN A 21 -8.37 0.60 -4.61
C GLN A 21 -8.50 -0.86 -5.09
N ASP A 22 -7.50 -1.36 -5.80
CA ASP A 22 -7.45 -2.63 -6.52
C ASP A 22 -6.74 -3.75 -5.74
N ILE A 23 -6.65 -3.65 -4.41
CA ILE A 23 -6.13 -4.67 -3.50
C ILE A 23 -7.26 -5.39 -2.71
N PRO A 24 -8.20 -6.06 -3.38
CA PRO A 24 -9.49 -6.47 -2.80
C PRO A 24 -9.36 -7.48 -1.67
N ILE A 25 -8.24 -8.20 -1.55
CA ILE A 25 -8.03 -9.23 -0.53
C ILE A 25 -7.42 -8.70 0.77
N MET A 26 -7.04 -7.42 0.86
CA MET A 26 -6.53 -6.80 2.09
C MET A 26 -7.50 -6.99 3.28
N LYS A 27 -6.95 -7.29 4.45
CA LYS A 27 -7.68 -7.45 5.72
C LYS A 27 -7.26 -6.39 6.74
N PRO A 28 -8.08 -6.12 7.77
CA PRO A 28 -7.69 -5.22 8.87
C PRO A 28 -6.34 -5.59 9.51
N SER A 29 -6.06 -6.88 9.67
CA SER A 29 -4.79 -7.36 10.22
C SER A 29 -3.56 -7.01 9.36
N ASP A 30 -3.74 -6.67 8.09
CA ASP A 30 -2.64 -6.18 7.25
C ASP A 30 -2.25 -4.74 7.62
N ILE A 31 -3.20 -3.93 8.09
CA ILE A 31 -2.94 -2.59 8.64
C ILE A 31 -2.19 -2.72 9.96
N ASP A 32 -2.62 -3.64 10.84
CA ASP A 32 -1.90 -3.95 12.08
C ASP A 32 -0.45 -4.39 11.79
N ASN A 33 -0.25 -5.22 10.76
CA ASN A 33 1.07 -5.64 10.33
C ASN A 33 1.92 -4.45 9.87
N ILE A 34 1.37 -3.49 9.12
CA ILE A 34 2.09 -2.27 8.74
C ILE A 34 2.63 -1.55 9.98
N PHE A 35 1.78 -1.32 10.99
CA PHE A 35 2.21 -0.65 12.22
C PHE A 35 3.23 -1.49 13.02
N CYS A 36 3.08 -2.82 13.06
CA CYS A 36 4.08 -3.70 13.67
C CYS A 36 5.46 -3.62 12.99
N PHE A 37 5.49 -3.43 11.67
CA PHE A 37 6.73 -3.24 10.92
C PHE A 37 7.29 -1.82 11.04
N PHE A 38 6.43 -0.82 11.27
CA PHE A 38 6.82 0.57 11.45
C PHE A 38 7.31 0.83 12.88
N LYS A 39 8.58 0.49 13.15
CA LYS A 39 9.19 0.54 14.49
C LYS A 39 9.63 1.94 14.97
N SER A 40 9.38 2.98 14.20
CA SER A 40 9.84 4.34 14.49
C SER A 40 8.65 5.30 14.56
N GLU A 41 8.71 6.30 15.42
CA GLU A 41 7.70 7.37 15.45
C GLU A 41 7.79 8.28 14.22
N THR A 42 8.97 8.35 13.60
CA THR A 42 9.24 9.15 12.39
C THR A 42 9.96 8.31 11.34
N GLY A 43 9.49 8.34 10.11
CA GLY A 43 10.01 7.51 9.04
C GLY A 43 9.05 7.36 7.87
N VAL A 44 9.41 6.47 6.96
CA VAL A 44 8.56 6.07 5.84
C VAL A 44 8.56 4.55 5.73
N LEU A 45 7.38 3.94 5.61
CA LEU A 45 7.23 2.53 5.27
C LEU A 45 6.57 2.38 3.91
N ILE A 46 7.14 1.50 3.09
CA ILE A 46 6.71 1.22 1.73
C ILE A 46 6.34 -0.25 1.62
N VAL A 47 5.17 -0.55 1.07
CA VAL A 47 4.82 -1.90 0.60
C VAL A 47 4.81 -1.86 -0.94
N PRO A 48 5.70 -2.58 -1.63
CA PRO A 48 5.74 -2.60 -3.08
C PRO A 48 4.60 -3.44 -3.67
N SER A 49 4.35 -3.32 -4.97
CA SER A 49 3.56 -4.31 -5.70
C SER A 49 4.29 -5.66 -5.78
N ARG A 50 3.58 -6.73 -6.11
CA ARG A 50 4.11 -8.09 -6.23
C ARG A 50 5.25 -8.17 -7.25
N GLN A 51 5.14 -7.39 -8.33
CA GLN A 51 6.13 -7.33 -9.40
C GLN A 51 7.26 -6.33 -9.11
N PHE A 52 7.23 -5.64 -7.96
CA PHE A 52 8.21 -4.62 -7.56
C PHE A 52 8.34 -3.45 -8.56
N ASN A 53 7.30 -3.22 -9.37
CA ASN A 53 7.22 -2.15 -10.35
C ASN A 53 6.24 -1.03 -9.94
N GLY A 54 5.54 -1.19 -8.81
CA GLY A 54 4.58 -0.24 -8.23
C GLY A 54 4.69 -0.16 -6.71
N THR A 55 3.78 0.60 -6.08
CA THR A 55 3.69 0.80 -4.61
C THR A 55 2.25 0.62 -4.15
N ASN A 56 2.00 -0.36 -3.28
CA ASN A 56 0.66 -0.74 -2.84
C ASN A 56 0.35 -0.29 -1.39
N ALA A 57 1.36 0.16 -0.65
CA ALA A 57 1.12 1.03 0.50
C ALA A 57 2.28 1.99 0.73
N LEU A 58 1.96 3.18 1.22
CA LEU A 58 2.92 4.19 1.65
C LEU A 58 2.46 4.79 2.97
N LEU A 59 3.31 4.69 3.99
CA LEU A 59 3.10 5.30 5.31
C LEU A 59 4.23 6.29 5.57
N PRO A 60 4.00 7.61 5.38
CA PRO A 60 4.87 8.65 5.93
C PRO A 60 4.45 9.04 7.36
N SER A 61 5.44 9.18 8.24
CA SER A 61 5.30 9.79 9.57
C SER A 61 6.48 10.74 9.85
N PRO A 62 6.27 12.03 10.13
CA PRO A 62 4.98 12.70 10.18
C PRO A 62 4.33 12.84 8.80
N VAL A 63 3.04 13.20 8.76
CA VAL A 63 2.36 13.58 7.51
C VAL A 63 3.17 14.69 6.81
N GLY A 64 3.41 14.53 5.51
CA GLY A 64 4.14 15.52 4.71
C GLY A 64 5.67 15.47 4.83
N VAL A 65 6.24 14.46 5.51
CA VAL A 65 7.72 14.29 5.60
C VAL A 65 8.40 14.17 4.22
N MET A 66 7.68 13.70 3.22
CA MET A 66 8.15 13.60 1.84
C MET A 66 7.09 14.06 0.85
N ASN A 67 7.54 14.62 -0.27
CA ASN A 67 6.70 14.80 -1.44
C ASN A 67 6.49 13.46 -2.12
N THR A 68 5.28 12.96 -1.99
CA THR A 68 4.86 11.66 -2.49
C THR A 68 4.56 11.73 -3.99
N GLN A 69 5.31 10.99 -4.80
CA GLN A 69 5.23 11.06 -6.28
C GLN A 69 4.53 9.83 -6.86
N TYR A 70 3.21 9.76 -6.70
CA TYR A 70 2.44 8.53 -6.95
C TYR A 70 2.36 8.12 -8.43
N ASP A 71 2.31 9.07 -9.35
CA ASP A 71 2.16 8.78 -10.79
C ASP A 71 3.51 8.61 -11.52
N ARG A 72 4.62 8.54 -10.78
CA ARG A 72 5.98 8.52 -11.37
C ARG A 72 6.66 7.16 -11.37
N GLY A 73 5.99 6.11 -10.91
CA GLY A 73 6.43 4.72 -11.10
C GLY A 73 6.76 3.96 -9.81
N SER A 74 7.62 2.95 -9.97
CA SER A 74 7.98 1.93 -8.97
C SER A 74 8.26 2.45 -7.56
N TYR A 75 8.06 1.57 -6.57
CA TYR A 75 8.46 1.76 -5.17
C TYR A 75 9.88 2.33 -4.99
N ARG A 76 10.78 2.15 -5.96
CA ARG A 76 12.12 2.73 -5.97
C ARG A 76 12.12 4.25 -5.89
N TYR A 77 11.22 4.93 -6.61
CA TYR A 77 11.13 6.39 -6.54
C TYR A 77 10.68 6.86 -5.16
N GLN A 78 9.72 6.15 -4.53
CA GLN A 78 9.30 6.43 -3.16
C GLN A 78 10.43 6.17 -2.17
N LEU A 79 11.19 5.09 -2.38
CA LEU A 79 12.33 4.72 -1.55
C LEU A 79 13.44 5.77 -1.61
N ASP A 80 13.77 6.25 -2.79
CA ASP A 80 14.81 7.27 -2.98
C ASP A 80 14.38 8.62 -2.41
N ALA A 81 13.12 9.02 -2.63
CA ALA A 81 12.56 10.23 -2.03
C ALA A 81 12.52 10.16 -0.50
N ALA A 82 12.14 9.01 0.07
CA ALA A 82 12.15 8.78 1.52
C ALA A 82 13.57 8.84 2.09
N LYS A 83 14.53 8.17 1.45
CA LYS A 83 15.94 8.19 1.88
C LYS A 83 16.59 9.58 1.81
N ALA A 84 16.09 10.46 0.94
CA ALA A 84 16.57 11.83 0.86
C ALA A 84 16.13 12.68 2.07
N VAL A 85 15.04 12.32 2.76
CA VAL A 85 14.47 13.11 3.87
C VAL A 85 14.60 12.44 5.23
N THR A 86 14.75 11.11 5.30
CA THR A 86 14.89 10.37 6.55
C THR A 86 15.78 9.13 6.42
N LYS A 87 16.43 8.76 7.53
CA LYS A 87 17.17 7.49 7.66
C LYS A 87 16.25 6.32 8.05
N ASN A 88 15.05 6.61 8.55
CA ASN A 88 14.09 5.61 9.05
C ASN A 88 13.15 5.16 7.92
N THR A 89 13.71 4.54 6.90
CA THR A 89 12.96 4.07 5.73
C THR A 89 12.92 2.55 5.71
N SER A 90 11.72 1.97 5.67
CA SER A 90 11.50 0.53 5.74
C SER A 90 10.68 0.03 4.56
N ILE A 91 10.94 -1.21 4.15
CA ILE A 91 10.11 -1.96 3.18
C ILE A 91 9.44 -3.11 3.92
N ALA A 92 8.12 -3.21 3.82
CA ALA A 92 7.36 -4.33 4.36
C ALA A 92 6.78 -5.18 3.23
N LEU A 93 6.89 -6.50 3.35
CA LEU A 93 6.41 -7.46 2.35
C LEU A 93 5.12 -8.13 2.87
N ILE A 94 4.00 -7.46 2.71
CA ILE A 94 2.69 -7.94 3.17
C ILE A 94 1.93 -8.50 1.97
N ARG A 95 1.92 -9.83 1.84
CA ARG A 95 1.47 -10.54 0.62
C ARG A 95 0.11 -10.07 0.08
N ARG A 96 -0.88 -9.85 0.96
CA ARG A 96 -2.23 -9.40 0.56
C ARG A 96 -2.28 -7.97 0.06
N ILE A 97 -1.41 -7.09 0.56
CA ILE A 97 -1.30 -5.70 0.11
C ILE A 97 -0.49 -5.64 -1.20
N MET A 98 0.55 -6.48 -1.31
CA MET A 98 1.37 -6.54 -2.53
C MET A 98 0.60 -7.02 -3.77
N LEU A 99 -0.60 -7.57 -3.65
CA LEU A 99 -1.39 -8.07 -4.79
C LEU A 99 -2.51 -7.07 -5.16
N ASP A 100 -2.13 -6.09 -5.98
CA ASP A 100 -3.01 -5.30 -6.83
C ASP A 100 -3.47 -6.12 -8.05
N ILE A 101 -4.69 -5.88 -8.53
CA ILE A 101 -5.28 -6.63 -9.64
C ILE A 101 -5.25 -5.79 -10.92
N ASP A 102 -4.15 -5.86 -11.65
CA ASP A 102 -3.96 -5.17 -12.93
C ASP A 102 -4.38 -6.01 -14.13
N ASP A 103 -4.17 -7.33 -14.06
CA ASP A 103 -4.38 -8.25 -15.18
C ASP A 103 -5.01 -9.59 -14.77
N LEU A 104 -5.25 -10.46 -15.78
CA LEU A 104 -5.84 -11.78 -15.58
C LEU A 104 -4.94 -12.74 -14.78
N SER A 105 -3.62 -12.53 -14.79
CA SER A 105 -2.68 -13.31 -13.98
C SER A 105 -2.84 -12.97 -12.51
N ASP A 106 -2.95 -11.68 -12.17
CA ASP A 106 -3.21 -11.22 -10.81
C ASP A 106 -4.57 -11.69 -10.30
N LEU A 107 -5.60 -11.62 -11.15
CA LEU A 107 -6.93 -12.17 -10.83
C LEU A 107 -6.87 -13.68 -10.55
N SER A 108 -6.17 -14.43 -11.40
CA SER A 108 -6.00 -15.88 -11.23
C SER A 108 -5.24 -16.20 -9.94
N LEU A 109 -4.19 -15.42 -9.62
CA LEU A 109 -3.45 -15.54 -8.37
C LEU A 109 -4.35 -15.27 -7.16
N MET A 110 -5.17 -14.21 -7.21
CA MET A 110 -6.10 -13.85 -6.16
C MET A 110 -7.11 -14.98 -5.89
N LEU A 111 -7.73 -15.54 -6.93
CA LEU A 111 -8.72 -16.61 -6.79
C LEU A 111 -8.13 -17.92 -6.24
N ASN A 112 -6.83 -18.15 -6.45
CA ASN A 112 -6.12 -19.31 -5.92
C ASN A 112 -5.62 -19.10 -4.48
N GLN A 113 -5.68 -17.87 -3.97
CA GLN A 113 -5.44 -17.59 -2.56
C GLN A 113 -6.76 -17.81 -1.83
N ASN A 114 -6.78 -18.68 -0.81
CA ASN A 114 -7.96 -18.96 0.01
C ASN A 114 -8.31 -17.78 0.96
N GLU A 115 -8.25 -16.56 0.41
CA GLU A 115 -8.48 -15.29 1.05
C GLU A 115 -9.84 -14.77 0.60
N LYS A 116 -10.71 -14.40 1.55
CA LYS A 116 -12.09 -13.92 1.29
C LYS A 116 -12.87 -14.84 0.31
N PRO A 117 -13.10 -16.11 0.67
CA PRO A 117 -13.69 -17.11 -0.24
C PRO A 117 -15.06 -16.71 -0.80
N ASP A 118 -15.90 -16.04 -0.01
CA ASP A 118 -17.21 -15.56 -0.47
C ASP A 118 -17.09 -14.49 -1.56
N PHE A 119 -16.12 -13.58 -1.43
CA PHE A 119 -15.81 -12.59 -2.46
C PHE A 119 -15.27 -13.25 -3.73
N CYS A 120 -14.31 -14.17 -3.60
CA CYS A 120 -13.76 -14.91 -4.73
C CYS A 120 -14.85 -15.69 -5.48
N LYS A 121 -15.81 -16.28 -4.76
CA LYS A 121 -16.96 -16.94 -5.38
C LYS A 121 -17.80 -15.99 -6.23
N GLN A 122 -18.12 -14.80 -5.72
CA GLN A 122 -18.87 -13.78 -6.47
C GLN A 122 -18.15 -13.37 -7.76
N ILE A 123 -16.82 -13.20 -7.69
CA ILE A 123 -16.01 -12.87 -8.87
C ILE A 123 -16.04 -13.99 -9.91
N ILE A 124 -15.91 -15.26 -9.49
CA ILE A 124 -16.00 -16.43 -10.38
C ILE A 124 -17.39 -16.52 -11.04
N ASP A 125 -18.46 -16.24 -10.30
CA ASP A 125 -19.82 -16.28 -10.82
C ASP A 125 -20.05 -15.15 -11.85
N LEU A 126 -19.48 -13.96 -11.62
CA LEU A 126 -19.51 -12.84 -12.58
C LEU A 126 -18.78 -13.15 -13.90
N GLN A 127 -17.73 -13.98 -13.87
CA GLN A 127 -17.00 -14.37 -15.09
C GLN A 127 -17.79 -15.36 -15.99
N LYS A 128 -18.85 -15.98 -15.47
CA LYS A 128 -19.67 -16.98 -16.17
C LYS A 128 -21.00 -16.42 -16.69
N ALA A 129 -21.37 -15.21 -16.27
CA ALA A 129 -22.57 -14.49 -16.69
C ALA A 129 -22.35 -13.81 -18.05
#